data_AF-A0A1V3RHU4-F1
#
_entry.id   AF-A0A1V3RHU4-F1
#
_cell.length_a   1.000
_cell.length_b   1.000
_cell.length_c   1.000
_cell.angle_alpha   90.00
_cell.angle_beta   90.00
_cell.angle_gamma   90.00
#
_symmetry.space_group_name_H-M   'P 1'
#
loop_
_entity.id
_entity.type
_entity.pdbx_description
1 polymer ?
#
loop_
_entity_poly.entity_id
_entity_poly.type
_entity_poly.pdbx_seq_one_letter_code
_entity_poly.pdbx_strand_id
1 'polypeptide(L)'
;MNRILKFLPALALALAATFAFAFSPKGEATNQYGEDSNQWINVTGVTPGPTTYTCDVAEDEHCLYDAPNGNPLNPGEDKMFVNRGIAPLR
;
A
#
# COMPACT_ATOMS: atom_id res chain seq x y z
N MET A 1 25.46 -8.60 40.00
CA MET A 1 25.76 -8.06 38.65
C MET A 1 26.13 -9.26 37.77
N ASN A 2 25.29 -9.85 36.92
CA ASN A 2 24.99 -9.44 35.53
C ASN A 2 23.82 -10.25 34.91
N ARG A 3 22.74 -10.58 35.67
CA ARG A 3 21.66 -11.45 35.14
C ARG A 3 20.60 -10.74 34.28
N ILE A 4 20.63 -9.42 34.21
CA ILE A 4 19.65 -8.60 33.46
C ILE A 4 20.03 -8.47 31.97
N LEU A 5 21.28 -8.80 31.61
CA LEU A 5 21.81 -8.66 30.25
C LEU A 5 21.40 -9.78 29.27
N LYS A 6 20.70 -10.83 29.72
CA LYS A 6 20.32 -11.97 28.87
C LYS A 6 18.93 -11.87 28.22
N PHE A 7 18.12 -10.89 28.59
CA PHE A 7 16.75 -10.72 28.05
C PHE A 7 16.63 -9.63 26.97
N LEU A 8 17.72 -8.95 26.64
CA LEU A 8 17.76 -7.89 25.62
C LEU A 8 17.42 -8.34 24.18
N PRO A 9 17.77 -9.54 23.68
CA PRO A 9 17.56 -9.85 22.25
C PRO A 9 16.12 -10.24 21.94
N ALA A 10 15.31 -10.61 22.94
CA ALA A 10 13.92 -11.03 22.72
C ALA A 10 12.97 -9.84 22.50
N LEU A 11 13.32 -8.64 22.97
CA LEU A 11 12.46 -7.46 22.88
C LEU A 11 12.65 -6.69 21.57
N ALA A 12 13.78 -6.89 20.87
CA ALA A 12 14.05 -6.24 19.59
C ALA A 12 13.29 -6.86 18.41
N LEU A 13 12.93 -8.15 18.48
CA LEU A 13 12.23 -8.86 17.40
C LEU A 13 10.72 -8.58 17.33
N ALA A 14 10.12 -8.07 18.41
CA ALA A 14 8.68 -7.78 18.45
C ALA A 14 8.31 -6.39 17.87
N LEU A 15 9.30 -5.52 17.65
CA LEU A 15 9.07 -4.13 17.23
C LEU A 15 9.18 -3.92 15.70
N ALA A 16 9.64 -4.94 14.96
CA ALA A 16 9.76 -4.86 13.49
C ALA A 16 8.45 -5.18 12.73
N ALA A 17 7.46 -5.80 13.39
CA ALA A 17 6.21 -6.20 12.73
C ALA A 17 5.12 -5.11 12.71
N THR A 18 5.33 -3.97 13.39
CA THR A 18 4.31 -2.92 13.55
C THR A 18 4.50 -1.71 12.62
N PHE A 19 5.57 -1.66 11.82
CA PHE A 19 5.84 -0.54 10.91
C PHE A 19 5.28 -0.71 9.49
N ALA A 20 4.48 -1.74 9.21
CA ALA A 20 3.85 -1.91 7.89
C ALA A 20 2.56 -1.08 7.71
N PHE A 21 2.03 -0.42 8.75
CA PHE A 21 0.72 0.25 8.70
C PHE A 21 0.72 1.64 9.36
N ALA A 22 1.62 2.54 8.96
CA ALA A 22 1.67 3.90 9.54
C ALA A 22 1.71 5.07 8.55
N PHE A 23 1.47 4.84 7.26
CA PHE A 23 1.29 5.92 6.29
C PHE A 23 -0.11 5.86 5.67
N SER A 24 -1.13 6.16 6.47
CA SER A 24 -2.39 6.69 5.93
C SER A 24 -2.29 8.21 5.99
N PRO A 25 -1.84 8.90 4.92
CA PRO A 25 -1.89 10.35 4.92
C PRO A 25 -3.35 10.80 4.99
N LYS A 26 -3.74 11.27 6.17
CA LYS A 26 -4.90 12.15 6.36
C LYS A 26 -4.50 13.51 5.81
N GLY A 27 -4.60 13.69 4.50
CA GLY A 27 -4.34 14.98 3.86
C GLY A 27 -4.89 14.94 2.46
N GLU A 28 -6.04 15.59 2.26
CA GLU A 28 -6.76 15.80 1.00
C GLU A 28 -7.02 14.49 0.22
N ALA A 29 -8.28 14.11 0.04
CA ALA A 29 -8.65 12.95 -0.76
C ALA A 29 -8.38 13.22 -2.26
N THR A 30 -7.11 13.31 -2.65
CA THR A 30 -6.69 13.19 -4.04
C THR A 30 -7.26 11.88 -4.53
N ASN A 31 -8.05 11.93 -5.60
CA ASN A 31 -8.65 10.73 -6.14
C ASN A 31 -7.53 9.74 -6.49
N GLN A 32 -7.72 8.48 -6.12
CA GLN A 32 -6.76 7.42 -6.35
C GLN A 32 -7.42 6.38 -7.24
N TYR A 33 -6.78 6.08 -8.37
CA TYR A 33 -7.25 5.10 -9.32
C TYR A 33 -6.19 4.05 -9.56
N GLY A 34 -6.58 2.78 -9.47
CA GLY A 34 -5.78 1.65 -9.90
C GLY A 34 -6.29 1.12 -11.24
N GLU A 35 -5.40 0.70 -12.12
CA GLU A 35 -5.76 0.04 -13.37
C GLU A 35 -5.74 -1.48 -13.18
N ASP A 36 -6.85 -2.14 -13.47
CA ASP A 36 -6.97 -3.60 -13.49
C ASP A 36 -7.64 -4.03 -14.80
N SER A 37 -6.94 -4.80 -15.64
CA SER A 37 -7.50 -5.35 -16.88
C SER A 37 -8.11 -4.29 -17.83
N ASN A 38 -7.49 -3.11 -17.94
CA ASN A 38 -7.96 -1.91 -18.67
C ASN A 38 -9.20 -1.22 -18.05
N GLN A 39 -9.56 -1.55 -16.81
CA GLN A 39 -10.59 -0.86 -16.05
C GLN A 39 -9.95 -0.01 -14.95
N TRP A 40 -10.39 1.24 -14.86
CA TRP A 40 -9.94 2.16 -13.82
C TRP A 40 -10.84 2.04 -12.59
N ILE A 41 -10.27 1.62 -11.47
CA ILE A 41 -10.97 1.39 -10.21
C ILE A 41 -10.64 2.52 -9.26
N ASN A 42 -11.65 3.27 -8.84
CA ASN A 42 -11.49 4.30 -7.82
C ASN A 42 -11.30 3.63 -6.45
N VAL A 43 -10.12 3.82 -5.86
CA VAL A 43 -9.73 3.32 -4.54
C VAL A 43 -9.49 4.46 -3.55
N THR A 44 -10.05 5.64 -3.82
CA THR A 44 -9.90 6.82 -2.97
C THR A 44 -10.41 6.53 -1.56
N GLY A 45 -9.53 6.66 -0.57
CA GLY A 45 -9.85 6.37 0.83
C GLY A 45 -9.97 4.88 1.17
N VAL A 46 -9.71 3.98 0.21
CA VAL A 46 -9.64 2.54 0.47
C VAL A 46 -8.23 2.20 0.95
N THR A 47 -8.15 1.43 2.04
CA THR A 47 -6.84 0.97 2.55
C THR A 47 -6.41 -0.28 1.78
N PRO A 48 -5.15 -0.36 1.29
CA PRO A 48 -4.64 -1.55 0.63
C PRO A 48 -4.59 -2.74 1.59
N GLY A 49 -4.91 -3.93 1.09
CA GLY A 49 -5.06 -5.13 1.89
C GLY A 49 -5.54 -6.34 1.08
N PRO A 50 -5.52 -7.54 1.71
CA PRO A 50 -5.79 -8.81 1.03
C PRO A 50 -7.23 -8.97 0.53
N THR A 51 -8.14 -8.08 0.93
CA THR A 51 -9.55 -8.08 0.52
C THR A 51 -9.95 -6.83 -0.26
N THR A 52 -9.00 -5.91 -0.51
CA THR A 52 -9.23 -4.65 -1.22
C THR A 52 -8.37 -4.64 -2.47
N TYR A 53 -7.20 -4.02 -2.41
CA TYR A 53 -6.20 -4.02 -3.46
C TYR A 53 -4.81 -4.13 -2.84
N THR A 54 -3.85 -4.62 -3.61
CA THR A 54 -2.44 -4.59 -3.26
C THR A 54 -1.64 -3.88 -4.34
N CYS A 55 -0.52 -3.28 -3.94
CA CYS A 55 0.48 -2.76 -4.85
C CYS A 55 1.63 -3.77 -4.87
N ASP A 56 1.60 -4.69 -5.82
CA ASP A 56 2.58 -5.77 -5.92
C ASP A 56 3.80 -5.27 -6.72
N VAL A 57 5.00 -5.75 -6.43
CA VAL A 57 6.22 -5.27 -7.11
C VAL A 57 6.21 -5.68 -8.58
N ALA A 58 6.35 -4.71 -9.48
CA ALA A 58 6.42 -4.91 -10.92
C ALA A 58 7.27 -3.80 -11.55
N GLU A 59 8.17 -4.16 -12.44
CA GLU A 59 9.06 -3.20 -13.12
C GLU A 59 8.26 -2.31 -14.08
N ASP A 60 8.62 -1.03 -14.14
CA ASP A 60 8.05 -0.01 -15.05
C ASP A 60 6.53 0.20 -14.92
N GLU A 61 5.91 -0.24 -13.81
CA GLU A 61 4.49 -0.03 -13.53
C GLU A 61 4.26 0.86 -12.31
N HIS A 62 3.12 1.55 -12.31
CA HIS A 62 2.68 2.39 -11.20
C HIS A 62 1.35 1.91 -10.61
N CYS A 63 1.27 1.88 -9.28
CA CYS A 63 0.13 1.26 -8.61
C CYS A 63 -1.11 2.15 -8.63
N LEU A 64 -0.94 3.46 -8.44
CA LEU A 64 -2.05 4.40 -8.30
C LEU A 64 -1.81 5.66 -9.11
N TYR A 65 -2.90 6.21 -9.62
CA TYR A 65 -2.95 7.40 -10.46
C TYR A 65 -3.93 8.42 -9.89
N ASP A 66 -3.71 9.70 -10.18
CA ASP A 66 -4.57 10.82 -9.75
C ASP A 66 -5.93 10.87 -10.50
N ALA A 67 -5.99 10.27 -11.69
CA ALA A 67 -7.15 10.15 -12.56
C ALA A 67 -7.02 8.92 -13.48
N PRO A 68 -8.10 8.48 -14.14
CA PRO A 68 -8.02 7.50 -15.22
C PRO A 68 -7.09 7.98 -16.35
N ASN A 69 -6.04 7.23 -16.65
CA ASN A 69 -4.95 7.63 -17.56
C ASN A 69 -4.26 8.95 -17.13
N GLY A 70 -4.27 9.25 -15.84
CA GLY A 70 -3.67 10.44 -15.25
C GLY A 70 -2.19 10.25 -14.95
N ASN A 71 -1.69 11.05 -14.01
CA ASN A 71 -0.31 10.94 -13.54
C ASN A 71 -0.21 9.89 -12.42
N PRO A 72 0.88 9.13 -12.36
CA PRO A 72 1.14 8.25 -11.22
C PRO A 72 1.28 9.09 -9.95
N LEU A 73 0.63 8.64 -8.87
CA LEU A 73 0.75 9.25 -7.54
C LEU A 73 2.10 8.95 -6.90
N ASN A 74 2.71 7.81 -7.27
CA ASN A 74 3.98 7.33 -6.75
C ASN A 74 4.93 6.97 -7.91
N PRO A 75 5.42 7.97 -8.68
CA PRO A 75 6.27 7.73 -9.87
C PRO A 75 7.64 7.09 -9.56
N GLY A 76 8.04 7.05 -8.29
CA GLY A 76 9.29 6.41 -7.84
C GLY A 76 9.09 5.01 -7.24
N GLU A 77 7.90 4.44 -7.35
CA GLU A 77 7.62 3.08 -6.89
C GLU A 77 7.22 2.19 -8.07
N ASP A 78 8.05 1.17 -8.34
CA ASP A 78 7.81 0.13 -9.33
C ASP A 78 6.84 -0.91 -8.76
N LYS A 79 5.53 -0.63 -8.90
CA LYS A 79 4.46 -1.46 -8.34
C LYS A 79 3.27 -1.49 -9.27
N MET A 80 2.72 -2.68 -9.52
CA MET A 80 1.46 -2.87 -10.24
C MET A 80 0.27 -2.84 -9.30
N PHE A 81 -0.87 -2.33 -9.79
CA PHE A 81 -2.14 -2.47 -9.08
C PHE A 81 -2.66 -3.89 -9.22
N VAL A 82 -3.03 -4.50 -8.09
CA VAL A 82 -3.68 -5.81 -8.07
C VAL A 82 -4.99 -5.72 -7.30
N ASN A 83 -6.09 -5.92 -8.01
CA ASN A 83 -7.40 -5.99 -7.39
C ASN A 83 -7.58 -7.31 -6.61
N ARG A 84 -7.83 -7.22 -5.30
CA ARG A 84 -8.05 -8.37 -4.42
C ARG A 84 -9.50 -8.53 -3.98
N GLY A 85 -10.40 -7.66 -4.42
CA GLY A 85 -11.80 -7.68 -3.97
C GLY A 85 -12.56 -6.36 -4.07
N ILE A 86 -11.94 -5.28 -4.56
CA ILE A 86 -12.68 -4.08 -4.91
C ILE A 86 -13.39 -4.34 -6.24
N ALA A 87 -14.67 -4.70 -6.17
CA ALA A 87 -15.49 -4.74 -7.37
C ALA A 87 -15.46 -3.36 -8.04
N PRO A 88 -15.30 -3.26 -9.38
CA PRO A 88 -15.42 -1.98 -10.06
C PRO A 88 -16.78 -1.37 -9.72
N LEU A 89 -16.79 -0.11 -9.29
CA LEU A 89 -18.01 0.64 -9.05
C LEU A 89 -18.79 0.67 -10.38
N ARG A 90 -19.87 -0.12 -10.44
CA ARG A 90 -20.77 -0.21 -11.60
C ARG A 90 -21.60 1.06 -11.76
#